data_AF-A0A1A8NSP7-F1
#
_entry.id   AF-A0A1A8NSP7-F1
#
_cell.length_a   1.000
_cell.length_b   1.000
_cell.length_c   1.000
_cell.angle_alpha   90.00
_cell.angle_beta   90.00
_cell.angle_gamma   90.00
#
_symmetry.space_group_name_H-M   'P 1'
#
loop_
_entity.id
_entity.type
_entity.pdbx_description
1 polymer ?
#
loop_
_entity_poly.entity_id
_entity_poly.type
_entity_poly.pdbx_seq_one_letter_code
_entity_poly.pdbx_strand_id
1 'polypeptide(L)' 'LCLDWYTSSWGQCSEVCGGGEQQRIVTCPEDDRCHRDLQPRNIQSCNSQPCAQWLTGLWEECSASCGGGVQ' A
#
# COMPACT_ATOMS: atom_id res chain seq x y z
N LEU A 1 -15.50 -30.52 -19.01
CA LEU A 1 -14.54 -29.41 -19.21
C LEU A 1 -14.62 -28.49 -17.99
N CYS A 2 -13.52 -28.38 -17.25
CA CYS A 2 -13.38 -27.44 -16.13
C CYS A 2 -13.01 -26.06 -16.70
N LEU A 3 -13.56 -24.99 -16.13
CA LEU A 3 -13.28 -23.61 -16.51
C LEU A 3 -12.13 -23.05 -15.66
N ASP A 4 -11.50 -22.00 -16.19
CA ASP A 4 -10.45 -21.26 -15.49
C ASP A 4 -11.04 -20.13 -14.63
N TRP A 5 -10.32 -19.79 -13.56
CA TRP A 5 -10.63 -18.63 -12.74
C TRP A 5 -10.23 -17.34 -13.46
N TYR A 6 -11.11 -16.34 -13.41
CA TYR A 6 -10.84 -15.02 -13.96
C TYR A 6 -10.47 -14.06 -12.85
N THR A 7 -9.41 -13.29 -13.06
CA THR A 7 -8.93 -12.29 -12.09
C THR A 7 -8.87 -10.91 -12.71
N SER A 8 -9.29 -9.88 -11.97
CA SER A 8 -8.99 -8.50 -12.34
C SER A 8 -7.53 -8.14 -12.04
N SER A 9 -7.12 -6.97 -12.51
CA SER A 9 -5.95 -6.28 -11.96
C SER A 9 -6.12 -6.04 -10.46
N TRP A 10 -5.00 -5.92 -9.75
CA TRP A 10 -5.00 -5.49 -8.36
C TRP A 10 -5.51 -4.06 -8.23
N GLY A 11 -6.32 -3.83 -7.20
CA GLY A 11 -6.75 -2.51 -6.79
C GLY A 11 -5.61 -1.73 -6.12
N GLN A 12 -5.91 -0.51 -5.68
CA GLN A 12 -4.96 0.30 -4.94
C GLN A 12 -4.60 -0.36 -3.60
N CYS A 13 -3.33 -0.26 -3.22
CA CYS A 13 -2.89 -0.68 -1.90
C CYS A 13 -3.51 0.20 -0.81
N SER A 14 -3.91 -0.41 0.31
CA SER A 14 -4.47 0.30 1.46
C SER A 14 -3.52 1.36 2.03
N GLU A 15 -2.22 1.06 2.00
CA GLU A 15 -1.17 1.92 2.49
C GLU A 15 -0.19 2.25 1.38
N VAL A 16 0.33 3.48 1.36
CA VAL A 16 1.35 3.91 0.39
C VAL A 16 2.78 3.49 0.79
N CYS A 17 2.98 3.12 2.05
CA CYS A 17 4.23 2.65 2.65
C CYS A 17 3.92 1.93 3.97
N GLY A 18 4.91 1.26 4.57
CA GLY A 18 4.79 0.60 5.87
C GLY A 18 4.11 -0.77 5.82
N GLY A 19 3.72 -1.23 4.64
CA GLY A 19 2.98 -2.47 4.43
C GLY A 19 1.47 -2.25 4.49
N GLY A 20 0.79 -2.61 3.41
CA GLY A 20 -0.66 -2.63 3.30
C GLY A 20 -1.15 -3.87 2.55
N GLU A 21 -2.43 -3.89 2.24
CA GLU A 21 -3.07 -4.93 1.46
C GLU A 21 -3.77 -4.35 0.24
N GLN A 22 -3.77 -5.10 -0.85
CA GLN A 22 -4.56 -4.80 -2.04
C GLN A 22 -5.43 -5.98 -2.38
N GLN A 23 -6.58 -5.68 -2.96
CA GLN A 23 -7.59 -6.67 -3.33
C GLN A 23 -7.78 -6.72 -4.85
N ARG A 24 -8.19 -7.87 -5.35
CA ARG A 24 -8.64 -8.05 -6.73
C ARG A 24 -9.91 -8.89 -6.78
N ILE A 25 -10.64 -8.76 -7.86
CA ILE A 25 -11.80 -9.60 -8.13
C ILE A 25 -11.31 -10.96 -8.61
N VAL A 26 -11.87 -12.03 -8.06
CA VAL A 26 -11.66 -13.42 -8.49
C VAL A 26 -13.05 -14.02 -8.72
N THR A 27 -13.33 -14.42 -9.94
CA THR A 27 -14.66 -14.94 -10.32
C THR A 27 -14.57 -16.19 -11.18
N CYS A 28 -15.56 -17.06 -11.02
CA CYS A 28 -15.77 -18.21 -11.88
C CYS A 28 -16.98 -17.91 -12.79
N PRO A 29 -16.92 -18.15 -14.11
CA PRO A 29 -18.03 -17.83 -15.01
C PRO A 29 -19.29 -18.65 -14.73
N GLU A 30 -19.11 -19.88 -14.27
CA GLU A 30 -20.17 -20.80 -13.93
C GLU A 30 -19.83 -21.47 -12.59
N ASP A 31 -20.70 -21.33 -11.59
CA ASP A 31 -20.50 -21.94 -10.27
C ASP A 31 -20.22 -23.45 -10.38
N ASP A 32 -19.29 -23.92 -9.54
CA ASP A 32 -18.81 -25.31 -9.48
C ASP A 32 -18.17 -25.89 -10.76
N ARG A 33 -17.92 -25.06 -11.78
CA ARG A 33 -17.15 -25.48 -12.97
C ARG A 33 -15.68 -25.09 -12.94
N CYS A 34 -15.25 -24.25 -11.99
CA CYS A 34 -13.83 -23.99 -11.73
C CYS A 34 -13.29 -24.90 -10.62
N HIS A 35 -12.04 -25.34 -10.77
CA HIS A 35 -11.36 -26.11 -9.73
C HIS A 35 -11.10 -25.24 -8.50
N ARG A 36 -11.75 -25.55 -7.37
CA ARG A 36 -11.62 -24.76 -6.13
C ARG A 36 -10.19 -24.70 -5.60
N ASP A 37 -9.41 -25.76 -5.76
CA ASP A 37 -8.00 -25.80 -5.34
C ASP A 37 -7.11 -24.85 -6.16
N LEU A 38 -7.56 -24.45 -7.35
CA LEU A 38 -6.87 -23.51 -8.22
C LEU A 38 -7.36 -22.07 -8.02
N GLN A 39 -8.25 -21.80 -7.05
CA GLN A 39 -8.76 -20.47 -6.80
C GLN A 39 -7.61 -19.51 -6.42
N PRO A 40 -7.34 -18.47 -7.23
CA PRO A 40 -6.28 -17.53 -6.92
C PRO A 40 -6.63 -16.69 -5.69
N ARG A 41 -5.60 -16.20 -4.98
CA ARG A 41 -5.80 -15.28 -3.85
C ARG A 41 -6.43 -13.96 -4.33
N ASN A 42 -7.44 -13.49 -3.61
CA ASN A 42 -8.08 -12.20 -3.84
C ASN A 42 -7.43 -11.06 -3.05
N ILE A 43 -6.53 -11.36 -2.11
CA ILE A 43 -5.80 -10.40 -1.27
C ILE A 43 -4.30 -10.69 -1.34
N GLN A 44 -3.49 -9.65 -1.41
CA GLN A 44 -2.04 -9.75 -1.22
C GLN A 44 -1.45 -8.52 -0.54
N SER A 45 -0.31 -8.70 0.11
CA SER A 45 0.46 -7.61 0.70
C SER A 45 1.08 -6.72 -0.38
N CYS A 46 1.21 -5.43 -0.09
CA CYS A 46 1.79 -4.42 -0.96
C CYS A 46 2.50 -3.34 -0.15
N ASN A 47 3.32 -2.54 -0.82
CA ASN A 47 3.97 -1.35 -0.26
C ASN A 47 4.74 -1.57 1.06
N SER A 48 5.53 -2.65 1.12
CA SER A 48 6.34 -3.01 2.30
C SER A 48 7.56 -2.12 2.53
N GLN A 49 7.80 -1.12 1.69
CA GLN A 49 8.84 -0.11 1.92
C GLN A 49 8.56 0.69 3.20
N PRO A 50 9.58 1.07 3.99
CA PRO A 50 9.38 1.92 5.15
C PRO A 50 8.82 3.29 4.75
N CYS A 51 7.97 3.86 5.61
CA CYS A 51 7.51 5.23 5.44
C CYS A 51 8.63 6.21 5.78
N ALA A 52 8.83 7.22 4.93
CA ALA A 52 9.72 8.33 5.26
C ALA A 52 9.13 9.11 6.44
N GLN A 53 9.94 9.34 7.48
CA GLN A 53 9.58 10.20 8.60
C GLN A 53 10.41 11.47 8.53
N TRP A 54 9.73 12.62 8.66
CA TRP A 54 10.41 13.90 8.82
C TRP A 54 11.01 13.96 10.22
N LEU A 55 12.32 13.90 10.30
CA LEU A 55 13.05 14.22 11.52
C LEU A 55 13.17 15.74 11.57
N THR A 56 12.33 16.40 12.38
CA THR A 56 12.58 17.78 12.75
C THR A 56 13.80 17.78 13.67
N GLY A 57 14.92 18.33 13.20
CA GLY A 57 16.08 18.59 14.06
C GLY A 57 15.69 19.53 15.21
N LEU A 58 16.43 19.49 16.31
CA LEU A 58 16.35 20.52 17.33
C LEU A 58 16.62 21.86 16.64
N TRP A 59 15.67 22.78 16.71
CA TRP A 59 15.96 24.17 16.41
C TRP A 59 17.00 24.61 17.44
N GLU A 60 18.26 24.72 17.03
CA GLU A 60 19.29 25.28 17.90
C GLU A 60 18.89 26.71 18.25
N GLU A 61 18.96 27.04 19.53
CA GLU A 61 18.73 28.40 20.01
C GLU A 61 19.76 29.30 19.33
N CYS A 62 19.28 30.34 18.63
CA CYS A 62 20.14 31.27 17.90
C CYS A 62 21.25 31.76 18.84
N SER A 63 22.51 31.46 18.52
CA SER A 63 23.68 31.83 19.35
C SER A 63 23.99 33.33 19.33
N ALA A 64 23.08 34.17 18.83
CA ALA A 64 23.26 35.61 18.70
C ALA A 64 22.56 36.34 19.84
N SER A 65 23.36 36.96 20.70
CA SER A 65 22.90 37.72 21.88
C SER A 65 22.57 39.20 21.61
N CYS A 66 22.57 39.69 20.35
CA CYS A 66 22.02 41.02 20.00
C CYS A 66 21.96 41.29 18.48
N GLY A 67 20.93 42.04 18.03
CA GLY A 67 21.07 42.96 16.88
C GLY A 67 19.95 42.99 15.84
N GLY A 68 18.86 43.74 16.14
CA GLY A 68 18.09 44.54 15.16
C GLY A 68 17.27 43.80 14.09
N GLY A 69 15.94 43.80 14.24
CA GLY A 69 15.03 43.31 13.20
C GLY A 69 14.99 44.17 11.94
N VAL A 70 14.47 43.60 10.85
CA VAL A 70 13.85 44.31 9.71
C VAL A 70 12.74 43.41 9.13
N GLN A 71 11.65 44.08 8.73
CA GLN A 71 10.32 43.66 8.29
C GLN A 71 10.24 42.51 7.28
#